data_AF-M1EQA2-F1
#
_entry.id   AF-M1EQA2-F1
#
_cell.length_a   1.000
_cell.length_b   1.000
_cell.length_c   1.000
_cell.angle_alpha   90.00
_cell.angle_beta   90.00
_cell.angle_gamma   90.00
#
_symmetry.space_group_name_H-M   'P 1'
#
loop_
_entity.id
_entity.type
_entity.pdbx_description
1 polymer ?
#
loop_
_entity_poly.entity_id
_entity_poly.type
_entity_poly.pdbx_seq_one_letter_code
_entity_poly.pdbx_strand_id
1 'polypeptide(L)'
;RRKKMEPGAAARAWSLLWLLLPLLGPACASGPRTLVLLDNLNLRETHSLFFRSLKDRAFELTFKTADDPSLSLIKYGEFLYDNLIIFSPSVEDFGGNINVETISTFIDGGGSVLVAASSDIGDPLRELGSECGIEFDEEKTAVIDHHNYDISDLGQHTLIVADPENLLKAPTIVGRSSLNPILFRGVGMVADPDNPLVLDILTGSSTSYSF
;
A
#
# COMPACT_ATOMS: atom_id res chain seq x y z
N ARG A 1 -48.19 57.00 -14.05
CA ARG A 1 -46.91 56.72 -13.36
C ARG A 1 -46.66 55.21 -13.34
N ARG A 2 -45.84 54.66 -14.25
CA ARG A 2 -45.25 53.31 -14.08
C ARG A 2 -43.75 53.45 -14.33
N LYS A 3 -42.96 53.30 -13.26
CA LYS A 3 -41.50 53.26 -13.30
C LYS A 3 -41.08 51.91 -13.88
N LYS A 4 -40.25 51.94 -14.91
CA LYS A 4 -39.56 50.77 -15.48
C LYS A 4 -38.39 50.45 -14.54
N MET A 5 -38.38 49.26 -13.93
CA MET A 5 -37.28 48.76 -13.09
C MET A 5 -36.24 48.12 -14.00
N GLU A 6 -34.98 48.56 -13.88
CA GLU A 6 -33.83 47.89 -14.51
C GLU A 6 -33.41 46.67 -13.67
N PRO A 7 -33.00 45.55 -14.28
CA PRO A 7 -32.46 44.41 -13.55
C PRO A 7 -31.02 44.71 -13.13
N GLY A 8 -30.88 45.26 -11.91
CA GLY A 8 -29.61 45.55 -11.28
C GLY A 8 -28.92 44.29 -10.74
N ALA A 9 -27.60 44.25 -10.94
CA ALA A 9 -26.53 43.64 -10.14
C ALA A 9 -26.58 42.13 -9.77
N ALA A 10 -27.74 41.52 -9.50
CA ALA A 10 -27.86 40.17 -9.00
C ALA A 10 -27.41 39.09 -10.00
N ALA A 11 -27.68 39.31 -11.30
CA ALA A 11 -27.27 38.38 -12.36
C ALA A 11 -25.75 38.32 -12.56
N ARG A 12 -25.01 39.38 -12.19
CA ARG A 12 -23.54 39.41 -12.29
C ARG A 12 -22.84 38.69 -11.13
N ALA A 13 -23.47 38.66 -9.96
CA ALA A 13 -22.91 38.00 -8.77
C ALA A 13 -22.97 36.46 -8.87
N TRP A 14 -24.01 35.90 -9.51
CA TRP A 14 -24.12 34.44 -9.70
C TRP A 14 -23.17 33.90 -10.77
N SER A 15 -22.83 34.68 -11.79
CA SER A 15 -21.83 34.30 -12.79
C SER A 15 -20.41 34.28 -12.23
N LEU A 16 -20.10 35.12 -11.24
CA LEU A 16 -18.80 35.13 -10.57
C LEU A 16 -18.63 33.96 -9.58
N LEU A 17 -19.73 33.50 -8.96
CA LEU A 17 -19.70 32.36 -8.04
C LEU A 17 -19.46 31.01 -8.75
N TRP A 18 -19.90 30.88 -10.01
CA TRP A 18 -19.66 29.70 -10.85
C TRP A 18 -18.24 29.62 -11.43
N LEU A 19 -17.52 30.74 -11.47
CA LEU A 19 -16.12 30.80 -11.93
C LEU A 19 -15.10 30.50 -10.83
N LEU A 20 -15.51 30.50 -9.56
CA LEU A 20 -14.67 30.21 -8.39
C LEU A 20 -14.74 28.75 -7.92
N LEU A 21 -15.65 27.95 -8.46
CA LEU A 21 -15.87 26.57 -8.02
C LEU A 21 -14.88 25.50 -8.54
N PRO A 22 -13.97 25.71 -9.52
CA PRO A 22 -13.01 24.66 -9.88
C PRO A 22 -11.71 24.74 -9.05
N LEU A 23 -11.58 25.67 -8.10
CA LEU A 23 -10.36 25.80 -7.29
C LEU A 23 -10.34 24.92 -6.03
N LEU A 24 -11.41 24.18 -5.75
CA LEU A 24 -11.37 23.05 -4.82
C LEU A 24 -10.87 21.82 -5.60
N GLY A 25 -9.56 21.79 -5.85
CA GLY A 25 -8.90 20.52 -6.17
C GLY A 25 -9.14 19.53 -5.03
N PRO A 26 -9.22 18.21 -5.31
CA PRO A 26 -9.36 17.22 -4.27
C PRO A 26 -8.22 17.41 -3.26
N ALA A 27 -8.61 17.65 -2.01
CA ALA A 27 -7.69 17.81 -0.90
C ALA A 27 -6.88 16.51 -0.74
N CYS A 28 -5.56 16.66 -0.64
CA CYS A 28 -4.61 15.65 -0.16
C CYS A 28 -4.68 14.26 -0.82
N ALA A 29 -4.63 14.19 -2.15
CA ALA A 29 -4.17 12.95 -2.79
C ALA A 29 -2.66 13.08 -3.05
N SER A 30 -1.87 12.12 -2.55
CA SER A 30 -0.52 11.87 -3.07
C SER A 30 -0.60 11.79 -4.60
N GLY A 31 0.42 12.29 -5.30
CA GLY A 31 0.40 12.32 -6.76
C GLY A 31 0.27 10.92 -7.39
N PRO A 32 -0.07 10.84 -8.68
CA PRO A 32 -0.34 9.56 -9.33
C PRO A 32 0.93 8.73 -9.60
N ARG A 33 2.12 9.33 -9.51
CA ARG A 33 3.40 8.72 -9.93
C ARG A 33 3.80 7.65 -8.94
N THR A 34 3.80 6.41 -9.40
CA THR A 34 4.01 5.24 -8.54
C THR A 34 5.14 4.37 -9.09
N LEU A 35 6.17 4.19 -8.27
CA LEU A 35 7.26 3.27 -8.56
C LEU A 35 6.89 1.87 -8.04
N VAL A 36 7.01 0.86 -8.88
CA VAL A 36 6.79 -0.54 -8.51
C VAL A 36 8.11 -1.29 -8.66
N LEU A 37 8.65 -1.74 -7.53
CA LEU A 37 9.80 -2.63 -7.47
C LEU A 37 9.32 -4.08 -7.51
N LEU A 38 9.85 -4.84 -8.46
CA LEU A 38 9.54 -6.25 -8.64
C LEU A 38 10.81 -7.07 -8.44
N ASP A 39 10.68 -8.25 -7.85
CA ASP A 39 11.75 -9.26 -7.84
C ASP A 39 12.03 -9.77 -9.27
N ASN A 40 10.96 -10.09 -9.99
CA ASN A 40 11.02 -10.52 -11.38
C ASN A 40 9.94 -9.83 -12.21
N LEU A 41 10.26 -9.46 -13.45
CA LEU A 41 9.31 -8.84 -14.37
C LEU A 41 8.07 -9.71 -14.65
N ASN A 42 8.17 -11.03 -14.49
CA ASN A 42 7.04 -11.96 -14.60
C ASN A 42 5.91 -11.67 -13.59
N LEU A 43 6.23 -11.06 -12.43
CA LEU A 43 5.23 -10.69 -11.42
C LEU A 43 4.19 -9.70 -11.95
N ARG A 44 4.55 -8.92 -12.97
CA ARG A 44 3.62 -8.02 -13.66
C ARG A 44 2.47 -8.78 -14.32
N GLU A 45 2.74 -9.96 -14.86
CA GLU A 45 1.74 -10.79 -15.52
C GLU A 45 0.86 -11.52 -14.49
N THR A 46 1.48 -12.10 -13.47
CA THR A 46 0.78 -12.84 -12.42
C THR A 46 -0.13 -11.94 -11.57
N HIS A 47 0.27 -10.69 -11.33
CA HIS A 47 -0.51 -9.69 -10.57
C HIS A 47 -1.24 -8.68 -11.47
N SER A 48 -1.50 -9.04 -12.73
CA SER A 48 -2.11 -8.15 -13.73
C SER A 48 -3.46 -7.57 -13.30
N LEU A 49 -4.28 -8.32 -12.55
CA LEU A 49 -5.56 -7.84 -12.01
C LEU A 49 -5.37 -6.65 -11.06
N PHE A 50 -4.39 -6.74 -10.15
CA PHE A 50 -4.07 -5.67 -9.20
C PHE A 50 -3.55 -4.43 -9.92
N PHE A 51 -2.57 -4.58 -10.80
CA PHE A 51 -1.99 -3.45 -11.53
C PHE A 51 -2.98 -2.80 -12.51
N ARG A 52 -3.87 -3.59 -13.11
CA ARG A 52 -4.97 -3.05 -13.93
C ARG A 52 -5.89 -2.19 -13.10
N SER A 53 -6.31 -2.66 -11.93
CA SER A 53 -7.15 -1.88 -10.99
C SER A 53 -6.48 -0.57 -10.55
N LEU A 54 -5.16 -0.55 -10.38
CA LEU A 54 -4.42 0.70 -10.11
C LEU A 54 -4.40 1.65 -11.32
N LYS A 55 -4.14 1.14 -12.52
CA LYS A 55 -4.17 1.96 -13.74
C LYS A 55 -5.56 2.52 -14.05
N ASP A 56 -6.60 1.73 -13.83
CA ASP A 56 -8.00 2.15 -14.00
C ASP A 56 -8.38 3.29 -13.02
N ARG A 57 -7.66 3.40 -11.89
CA ARG A 57 -7.74 4.52 -10.93
C ARG A 57 -6.79 5.69 -11.25
N ALA A 58 -6.19 5.72 -12.45
CA ALA A 58 -5.31 6.76 -12.95
C ALA A 58 -3.94 6.88 -12.24
N PHE A 59 -3.43 5.82 -11.62
CA PHE A 59 -2.04 5.77 -11.16
C PHE A 59 -1.07 5.50 -12.32
N GLU A 60 0.04 6.25 -12.36
CA GLU A 60 1.12 6.11 -13.32
C GLU A 60 2.16 5.11 -12.79
N LEU A 61 2.05 3.85 -13.22
CA LEU A 61 2.92 2.76 -12.75
C LEU A 61 4.21 2.67 -13.57
N THR A 62 5.35 2.89 -12.93
CA THR A 62 6.69 2.60 -13.47
C THR A 62 7.22 1.31 -12.87
N PHE A 63 7.45 0.29 -13.70
CA PHE A 63 7.96 -1.01 -13.25
C PHE A 63 9.47 -1.07 -13.39
N LYS A 64 10.14 -1.45 -12.32
CA LYS A 64 11.59 -1.63 -12.23
C LYS A 64 11.90 -2.91 -11.46
N THR A 65 13.03 -3.54 -11.77
CA THR A 65 13.54 -4.62 -10.92
C THR A 65 14.21 -4.01 -9.69
N ALA A 66 14.11 -4.66 -8.53
CA ALA A 66 14.63 -4.15 -7.27
C ALA A 66 16.17 -3.95 -7.27
N ASP A 67 16.90 -4.65 -8.13
CA ASP A 67 18.37 -4.63 -8.28
C ASP A 67 18.87 -3.59 -9.32
N ASP A 68 17.98 -2.84 -9.98
CA ASP A 68 18.37 -1.93 -11.07
C ASP A 68 19.26 -0.77 -10.53
N PRO A 69 20.52 -0.63 -11.01
CA PRO A 69 21.45 0.40 -10.53
C PRO A 69 21.02 1.84 -10.88
N SER A 70 20.05 2.00 -11.78
CA SER A 70 19.51 3.30 -12.17
C SER A 70 18.32 3.76 -11.31
N LEU A 71 17.99 3.01 -10.26
CA LEU A 71 16.93 3.35 -9.32
C LEU A 71 17.30 4.60 -8.50
N SER A 72 16.33 5.52 -8.41
CA SER A 72 16.39 6.64 -7.48
C SER A 72 15.02 7.16 -7.09
N LEU A 73 14.83 7.42 -5.80
CA LEU A 73 13.62 8.05 -5.23
C LEU A 73 13.77 9.57 -5.17
N ILE A 74 14.96 10.03 -4.79
CA ILE A 74 15.28 11.44 -4.57
C ILE A 74 16.36 11.85 -5.55
N LYS A 75 16.13 12.99 -6.23
CA LYS A 75 17.14 13.59 -7.11
C LYS A 75 17.17 15.10 -6.89
N TYR A 76 18.34 15.64 -6.55
CA TYR A 76 18.53 17.06 -6.23
C TYR A 76 17.60 17.60 -5.13
N GLY A 77 17.22 16.75 -4.16
CA GLY A 77 16.32 17.12 -3.06
C GLY A 77 14.83 17.08 -3.41
N GLU A 78 14.46 16.61 -4.60
CA GLU A 78 13.05 16.44 -5.00
C GLU A 78 12.70 14.95 -5.13
N PHE A 79 11.50 14.59 -4.67
CA PHE A 79 10.95 13.25 -4.84
C PHE A 79 10.43 13.04 -6.26
N LEU A 80 10.96 12.01 -6.93
CA LEU A 80 10.59 11.67 -8.31
C LEU A 80 9.24 10.95 -8.41
N TYR A 81 8.85 10.27 -7.34
CA TYR A 81 7.64 9.48 -7.22
C TYR A 81 6.87 9.92 -5.98
N ASP A 82 5.57 9.68 -5.99
CA ASP A 82 4.68 10.04 -4.89
C ASP A 82 4.27 8.79 -4.08
N ASN A 83 4.27 7.62 -4.73
CA ASN A 83 3.98 6.32 -4.11
C ASN A 83 5.05 5.28 -4.48
N LEU A 84 5.33 4.35 -3.57
CA LEU A 84 6.27 3.26 -3.72
C LEU A 84 5.57 1.93 -3.40
N ILE A 85 5.68 0.96 -4.30
CA ILE A 85 5.20 -0.41 -4.10
C ILE A 85 6.41 -1.36 -4.20
N ILE A 86 6.63 -2.16 -3.18
CA ILE A 86 7.75 -3.11 -3.09
C ILE A 86 7.17 -4.53 -3.09
N PHE A 87 7.17 -5.16 -4.28
CA PHE A 87 6.82 -6.56 -4.49
C PHE A 87 8.09 -7.35 -4.86
N SER A 88 9.11 -7.20 -4.01
CA SER A 88 10.38 -7.88 -4.12
C SER A 88 10.76 -8.50 -2.77
N PRO A 89 10.11 -9.60 -2.37
CA PRO A 89 10.27 -10.17 -1.02
C PRO A 89 11.70 -10.62 -0.74
N SER A 90 12.36 -11.25 -1.71
CA SER A 90 13.69 -11.86 -1.64
C SER A 90 14.83 -10.89 -1.98
N VAL A 91 14.61 -9.59 -1.80
CA VAL A 91 15.65 -8.59 -2.08
C VAL A 91 16.65 -8.55 -0.93
N GLU A 92 17.93 -8.79 -1.24
CA GLU A 92 19.03 -8.66 -0.27
C GLU A 92 19.58 -7.24 -0.24
N ASP A 93 19.64 -6.60 -1.40
CA ASP A 93 20.12 -5.23 -1.57
C ASP A 93 19.28 -4.54 -2.64
N PHE A 94 18.86 -3.31 -2.36
CA PHE A 94 18.21 -2.47 -3.36
C PHE A 94 19.25 -1.84 -4.30
N GLY A 95 18.87 -1.69 -5.57
CA GLY A 95 19.70 -1.08 -6.59
C GLY A 95 19.81 0.44 -6.47
N GLY A 96 20.92 0.98 -6.99
CA GLY A 96 21.12 2.42 -7.15
C GLY A 96 21.40 3.14 -5.83
N ASN A 97 20.54 4.09 -5.46
CA ASN A 97 20.65 4.86 -4.21
C ASN A 97 19.48 4.63 -3.24
N ILE A 98 18.71 3.56 -3.47
CA ILE A 98 17.61 3.17 -2.59
C ILE A 98 18.19 2.31 -1.48
N ASN A 99 18.07 2.75 -0.24
CA ASN A 99 18.38 2.01 0.98
C ASN A 99 17.20 2.19 1.96
N VAL A 100 17.22 1.47 3.08
CA VAL A 100 16.21 1.62 4.15
C VAL A 100 16.10 3.08 4.60
N GLU A 101 17.23 3.75 4.88
CA GLU A 101 17.26 5.17 5.27
C GLU A 101 16.61 6.09 4.22
N THR A 102 16.82 5.82 2.93
CA THR A 102 16.22 6.59 1.83
C THR A 102 14.71 6.40 1.80
N ILE A 103 14.22 5.19 2.08
CA ILE A 103 12.79 4.88 2.14
C ILE A 103 12.17 5.51 3.39
N SER A 104 12.83 5.45 4.55
CA SER A 104 12.37 6.15 5.76
C SER A 104 12.26 7.66 5.53
N THR A 105 13.27 8.27 4.89
CA THR A 105 13.23 9.69 4.49
C THR A 105 12.09 9.99 3.51
N PHE A 106 11.76 9.04 2.62
CA PHE A 106 10.64 9.16 1.70
C PHE A 106 9.29 9.14 2.43
N ILE A 107 9.13 8.28 3.44
CA ILE A 107 7.95 8.22 4.30
C ILE A 107 7.82 9.53 5.10
N ASP A 108 8.90 10.00 5.70
CA ASP A 108 8.95 11.29 6.42
C ASP A 108 8.61 12.48 5.51
N GLY A 109 8.98 12.38 4.23
CA GLY A 109 8.63 13.33 3.18
C GLY A 109 7.16 13.31 2.75
N GLY A 110 6.34 12.42 3.30
CA GLY A 110 4.91 12.25 2.98
C GLY A 110 4.63 11.24 1.87
N GLY A 111 5.65 10.50 1.41
CA GLY A 111 5.50 9.43 0.45
C GLY A 111 4.76 8.23 1.03
N SER A 112 3.95 7.55 0.22
CA SER A 112 3.22 6.36 0.64
C SER A 112 3.92 5.09 0.16
N VAL A 113 4.16 4.15 1.07
CA VAL A 113 4.86 2.88 0.76
C VAL A 113 3.94 1.70 1.03
N LEU A 114 3.90 0.75 0.09
CA LEU A 114 3.25 -0.55 0.24
C LEU A 114 4.29 -1.65 0.04
N VAL A 115 4.50 -2.49 1.05
CA VAL A 115 5.45 -3.61 0.99
C VAL A 115 4.68 -4.92 1.06
N ALA A 116 5.04 -5.88 0.21
CA ALA A 116 4.59 -7.26 0.32
C ALA A 116 5.80 -8.18 0.48
N ALA A 117 5.82 -8.92 1.59
CA ALA A 117 6.82 -9.94 1.87
C ALA A 117 6.22 -11.34 1.74
N SER A 118 7.09 -12.35 1.66
CA SER A 118 6.73 -13.76 1.64
C SER A 118 7.65 -14.52 2.58
N SER A 119 7.58 -15.85 2.63
CA SER A 119 8.51 -16.66 3.44
C SER A 119 9.98 -16.48 3.02
N ASP A 120 10.24 -16.01 1.81
CA ASP A 120 11.59 -15.65 1.34
C ASP A 120 11.89 -14.17 1.62
N ILE A 121 11.61 -13.68 2.83
CA ILE A 121 11.81 -12.27 3.19
C ILE A 121 13.30 -11.95 3.36
N GLY A 122 13.78 -10.92 2.65
CA GLY A 122 15.14 -10.40 2.76
C GLY A 122 15.31 -9.39 3.91
N ASP A 123 16.57 -9.22 4.35
CA ASP A 123 16.92 -8.36 5.48
C ASP A 123 16.49 -6.88 5.33
N PRO A 124 16.61 -6.21 4.17
CA PRO A 124 16.16 -4.83 4.01
C PRO A 124 14.67 -4.60 4.29
N LEU A 125 13.82 -5.60 4.00
CA LEU A 125 12.38 -5.50 4.27
C LEU A 125 12.08 -5.67 5.76
N ARG A 126 12.83 -6.53 6.44
CA ARG A 126 12.73 -6.74 7.89
C ARG A 126 13.19 -5.48 8.64
N GLU A 127 14.31 -4.90 8.22
CA GLU A 127 14.83 -3.65 8.77
C GLU A 127 13.85 -2.50 8.54
N LEU A 128 13.31 -2.34 7.34
CA LEU A 128 12.27 -1.34 7.05
C LEU A 128 11.00 -1.51 7.90
N GLY A 129 10.59 -2.76 8.15
CA GLY A 129 9.49 -3.07 9.07
C GLY A 129 9.80 -2.59 10.49
N SER A 130 11.00 -2.91 10.98
CA SER A 130 11.46 -2.54 12.31
C SER A 130 11.50 -1.01 12.50
N GLU A 131 11.96 -0.26 11.50
CA GLU A 131 11.92 1.21 11.48
C GLU A 131 10.49 1.77 11.60
N CYS A 132 9.48 1.00 11.19
CA CYS A 132 8.07 1.36 11.31
C CYS A 132 7.38 0.79 12.57
N GLY A 133 8.10 0.05 13.42
CA GLY A 133 7.55 -0.61 14.61
C GLY A 133 6.78 -1.91 14.33
N ILE A 134 7.12 -2.60 13.24
CA ILE A 134 6.58 -3.91 12.87
C ILE A 134 7.73 -4.91 12.72
N GLU A 135 7.72 -5.96 13.53
CA GLU A 135 8.72 -7.02 13.46
C GLU A 135 8.23 -8.15 12.57
N PHE A 136 8.99 -8.45 11.51
CA PHE A 136 8.78 -9.63 10.69
C PHE A 136 9.56 -10.82 11.26
N ASP A 137 9.00 -12.02 11.09
CA ASP A 137 9.71 -13.26 11.41
C ASP A 137 10.92 -13.49 10.47
N GLU A 138 11.71 -14.51 10.79
CA GLU A 138 12.89 -14.89 10.01
C GLU A 138 12.54 -15.42 8.61
N GLU A 139 13.53 -15.40 7.70
CA GLU A 139 13.43 -16.10 6.42
C GLU A 139 13.08 -17.59 6.64
N LYS A 140 12.27 -18.16 5.74
CA LYS A 140 11.79 -19.56 5.73
C LYS A 140 10.75 -19.88 6.80
N THR A 141 10.31 -18.90 7.58
CA THR A 141 9.13 -19.05 8.43
C THR A 141 7.85 -18.86 7.62
N ALA A 142 6.75 -19.43 8.12
CA ALA A 142 5.42 -19.20 7.56
C ALA A 142 4.36 -19.22 8.65
N VAL A 143 3.27 -18.50 8.41
CA VAL A 143 2.07 -18.64 9.23
C VAL A 143 1.42 -19.99 8.93
N ILE A 144 1.29 -20.82 9.96
CA ILE A 144 0.75 -22.18 9.90
C ILE A 144 -0.53 -22.24 10.73
N ASP A 145 -1.58 -22.85 10.17
CA ASP A 145 -2.81 -23.14 10.92
C ASP A 145 -3.35 -24.51 10.54
N HIS A 146 -3.33 -25.46 11.47
CA HIS A 146 -3.82 -26.81 11.21
C HIS A 146 -5.35 -26.95 11.25
N HIS A 147 -6.08 -25.91 11.65
CA HIS A 147 -7.55 -25.94 11.73
C HIS A 147 -8.20 -25.22 10.55
N ASN A 148 -7.64 -24.07 10.15
CA ASN A 148 -8.21 -23.21 9.10
C ASN A 148 -7.27 -23.10 7.89
N TYR A 149 -7.05 -24.22 7.20
CA TYR A 149 -6.29 -24.26 5.96
C TYR A 149 -7.16 -24.64 4.78
N ASP A 150 -6.78 -24.20 3.58
CA ASP A 150 -7.52 -24.53 2.36
C ASP A 150 -7.14 -25.91 1.82
N ILE A 151 -8.10 -26.58 1.17
CA ILE A 151 -7.91 -27.91 0.59
C ILE A 151 -6.87 -27.96 -0.55
N SER A 152 -6.54 -26.80 -1.14
CA SER A 152 -5.51 -26.68 -2.18
C SER A 152 -4.08 -26.55 -1.62
N ASP A 153 -3.92 -26.61 -0.29
CA ASP A 153 -2.63 -26.65 0.36
C ASP A 153 -1.82 -27.91 -0.02
N LEU A 154 -0.49 -27.80 0.08
CA LEU A 154 0.45 -28.88 -0.25
C LEU A 154 0.70 -29.85 0.92
N GLY A 155 -0.10 -29.77 1.99
CA GLY A 155 -0.01 -30.61 3.18
C GLY A 155 0.88 -30.05 4.29
N GLN A 156 1.35 -28.81 4.17
CA GLN A 156 2.12 -28.11 5.20
C GLN A 156 1.25 -27.16 6.04
N HIS A 157 -0.01 -26.98 5.66
CA HIS A 157 -1.01 -26.14 6.32
C HIS A 157 -0.57 -24.66 6.39
N THR A 158 0.08 -24.18 5.33
CA THR A 158 0.60 -22.80 5.20
C THR A 158 -0.31 -21.90 4.37
N LEU A 159 -1.22 -22.48 3.58
CA LEU A 159 -2.32 -21.73 2.96
C LEU A 159 -3.47 -21.57 3.96
N ILE A 160 -3.43 -20.48 4.71
CA ILE A 160 -4.42 -20.20 5.75
C ILE A 160 -5.66 -19.50 5.18
N VAL A 161 -6.81 -19.82 5.78
CA VAL A 161 -8.10 -19.18 5.54
C VAL A 161 -8.34 -18.18 6.67
N ALA A 162 -8.17 -16.90 6.39
CA ALA A 162 -8.42 -15.83 7.35
C ALA A 162 -9.91 -15.44 7.36
N ASP A 163 -10.52 -15.50 8.55
CA ASP A 163 -11.92 -15.12 8.74
C ASP A 163 -12.07 -13.59 8.75
N PRO A 164 -13.03 -13.01 8.00
CA PRO A 164 -13.36 -11.59 8.05
C PRO A 164 -13.76 -11.10 9.45
N GLU A 165 -14.10 -11.97 10.40
CA GLU A 165 -14.35 -11.59 11.81
C GLU A 165 -13.11 -10.96 12.49
N ASN A 166 -11.90 -11.36 12.09
CA ASN A 166 -10.62 -10.85 12.61
C ASN A 166 -10.15 -9.55 11.94
N LEU A 167 -10.96 -9.02 11.03
CA LEU A 167 -10.66 -7.81 10.29
C LEU A 167 -10.95 -6.56 11.11
N LEU A 168 -10.12 -5.53 10.96
CA LEU A 168 -10.34 -4.23 11.57
C LEU A 168 -11.71 -3.66 11.17
N LYS A 169 -12.51 -3.31 12.19
CA LYS A 169 -13.87 -2.79 12.01
C LYS A 169 -13.86 -1.29 11.66
N ALA A 170 -13.18 -0.94 10.57
CA ALA A 170 -12.99 0.43 10.09
C ALA A 170 -13.39 0.56 8.60
N PRO A 171 -14.63 0.98 8.28
CA PRO A 171 -15.15 0.97 6.91
C PRO A 171 -14.38 1.84 5.89
N THR A 172 -13.56 2.77 6.37
CA THR A 172 -12.68 3.61 5.54
C THR A 172 -11.47 2.82 5.00
N ILE A 173 -10.98 1.84 5.77
CA ILE A 173 -9.79 1.05 5.42
C ILE A 173 -10.21 -0.21 4.65
N VAL A 174 -11.16 -0.97 5.20
CA VAL A 174 -11.53 -2.30 4.68
C VAL A 174 -12.73 -2.25 3.72
N GLY A 175 -13.34 -1.08 3.55
CA GLY A 175 -14.56 -0.92 2.78
C GLY A 175 -15.82 -1.26 3.56
N ARG A 176 -16.98 -1.15 2.89
CA ARG A 176 -18.32 -1.32 3.51
C ARG A 176 -18.99 -2.65 3.17
N SER A 177 -18.43 -3.41 2.25
CA SER A 177 -19.02 -4.64 1.76
C SER A 177 -18.60 -5.81 2.63
N SER A 178 -19.50 -6.77 2.83
CA SER A 178 -19.15 -8.06 3.44
C SER A 178 -18.15 -8.79 2.56
N LEU A 179 -17.02 -9.17 3.14
CA LEU A 179 -15.99 -9.95 2.47
C LEU A 179 -16.25 -11.45 2.68
N ASN A 180 -15.87 -12.25 1.69
CA ASN A 180 -15.74 -13.69 1.88
C ASN A 180 -14.40 -13.99 2.59
N PRO A 181 -14.21 -15.20 3.14
CA PRO A 181 -12.93 -15.62 3.68
C PRO A 181 -11.78 -15.38 2.71
N ILE A 182 -10.65 -14.92 3.25
CA ILE A 182 -9.48 -14.48 2.48
C ILE A 182 -8.40 -15.55 2.61
N LEU A 183 -7.79 -15.92 1.50
CA LEU A 183 -6.64 -16.83 1.49
C LEU A 183 -5.34 -16.05 1.64
N PHE A 184 -4.47 -16.52 2.51
CA PHE A 184 -3.14 -15.95 2.71
C PHE A 184 -2.08 -17.04 2.81
N ARG A 185 -0.89 -16.74 2.32
CA ARG A 185 0.32 -17.55 2.49
C ARG A 185 1.51 -16.61 2.53
N GLY A 186 2.27 -16.64 3.61
CA GLY A 186 3.42 -15.77 3.79
C GLY A 186 3.97 -15.82 5.21
N VAL A 187 4.87 -14.87 5.46
CA VAL A 187 5.55 -14.69 6.74
C VAL A 187 4.65 -14.00 7.77
N GLY A 188 4.83 -14.34 9.04
CA GLY A 188 4.18 -13.66 10.16
C GLY A 188 4.82 -12.30 10.45
N MET A 189 4.06 -11.42 11.07
CA MET A 189 4.58 -10.16 11.61
C MET A 189 3.85 -9.80 12.90
N VAL A 190 4.53 -9.09 13.78
CA VAL A 190 4.01 -8.61 15.06
C VAL A 190 4.22 -7.09 15.15
N ALA A 191 3.18 -6.39 15.58
CA ALA A 191 3.25 -4.96 15.88
C ALA A 191 3.81 -4.73 17.28
N ASP A 192 4.63 -3.69 17.45
CA ASP A 192 5.06 -3.23 18.77
C ASP A 192 3.86 -2.65 19.56
N PRO A 193 3.47 -3.24 20.72
CA PRO A 193 2.38 -2.74 21.54
C PRO A 193 2.58 -1.30 22.04
N ASP A 194 3.83 -0.83 22.14
CA ASP A 194 4.17 0.51 22.60
C ASP A 194 4.01 1.57 21.49
N ASN A 195 3.80 1.16 20.23
CA ASN A 195 3.59 2.08 19.11
C ASN A 195 2.10 2.44 18.94
N PRO A 196 1.66 3.66 19.33
CA PRO A 196 0.26 4.05 19.25
C PRO A 196 -0.24 4.32 17.82
N LEU A 197 0.64 4.32 16.82
CA LEU A 197 0.33 4.63 15.43
C LEU A 197 0.11 3.38 14.58
N VAL A 198 0.52 2.20 15.06
CA VAL A 198 0.36 0.94 14.33
C VAL A 198 -1.10 0.48 14.41
N LEU A 199 -1.60 -0.08 13.30
CA LEU A 199 -2.95 -0.57 13.17
C LEU A 199 -2.94 -1.99 12.59
N ASP A 200 -3.46 -2.94 13.35
CA ASP A 200 -3.65 -4.31 12.88
C ASP A 200 -4.88 -4.38 11.98
N ILE A 201 -4.67 -4.59 10.67
CA ILE A 201 -5.77 -4.63 9.69
C ILE A 201 -6.45 -6.01 9.67
N LEU A 202 -5.66 -7.09 9.65
CA LEU A 202 -6.13 -8.47 9.64
C LEU A 202 -5.22 -9.30 10.53
N THR A 203 -5.80 -9.93 11.55
CA THR A 203 -5.06 -10.78 12.49
C THR A 203 -5.31 -12.27 12.21
N GLY A 204 -4.34 -13.11 12.58
CA GLY A 204 -4.46 -14.56 12.47
C GLY A 204 -5.57 -15.14 13.35
N SER A 205 -5.97 -16.37 13.05
CA SER A 205 -6.89 -17.13 13.91
C SER A 205 -6.23 -17.45 15.25
N SER A 206 -7.03 -17.76 16.27
CA SER A 206 -6.49 -18.19 17.58
C SER A 206 -5.72 -19.52 17.55
N THR A 207 -5.79 -20.25 16.44
CA THR A 207 -5.09 -21.53 16.23
C THR A 207 -3.85 -21.41 15.34
N SER A 208 -3.63 -20.22 14.76
CA SER A 208 -2.46 -19.94 13.93
C SER A 208 -1.22 -19.66 14.78
N TYR A 209 -0.06 -20.06 14.27
CA TYR A 209 1.25 -19.73 14.81
C TYR A 209 2.23 -19.52 13.66
N SER A 210 3.38 -18.89 13.93
CA SER A 210 4.45 -18.70 12.95
C SER A 210 5.69 -19.44 13.42
N PHE A 211 6.31 -20.21 12.52
CA PHE A 211 7.52 -21.00 12.78
C PHE A 211 8.27 -21.32 11.48
#